data_AF-A0A382IK13-F1
#
_entry.id   AF-A0A382IK13-F1
#
_cell.length_a   1.000
_cell.length_b   1.000
_cell.length_c   1.000
_cell.angle_alpha   90.00
_cell.angle_beta   90.00
_cell.angle_gamma   90.00
#
_symmetry.space_group_name_H-M   'P 1'
#
loop_
_entity.id
_entity.type
_entity.pdbx_description
1 polymer ?
#
loop_
_entity_poly.entity_id
_entity_poly.type
_entity_poly.pdbx_seq_one_letter_code
_entity_poly.pdbx_strand_id
1 'polypeptide(L)' 'MTNYDVDQRERQERSERFEHAINCMDIAPITMMAFERVALENKVSLKNLLQTMLLNALDRELSKKQDVQLEFSFHESNYG' A
#
# COMPACT_ATOMS: atom_id res chain seq x y z
N MET A 1 11.66 -6.13 29.04
CA MET A 1 10.95 -6.13 27.74
C MET A 1 11.26 -7.44 27.08
N THR A 2 10.25 -8.27 26.89
CA THR A 2 10.39 -9.52 26.13
C THR A 2 10.43 -9.15 24.64
N ASN A 3 11.04 -9.97 23.78
CA ASN A 3 11.02 -9.73 22.32
C ASN A 3 9.60 -9.53 21.78
N TYR A 4 8.59 -10.09 22.45
CA TYR A 4 7.18 -9.96 22.11
C TYR A 4 6.64 -8.52 22.24
N ASP A 5 7.15 -7.75 23.21
CA ASP A 5 6.71 -6.37 23.46
C ASP A 5 7.26 -5.40 22.39
N VAL A 6 8.45 -5.69 21.86
CA VAL A 6 9.09 -4.91 20.79
C VAL A 6 8.33 -5.12 19.47
N ASP A 7 7.99 -6.36 19.18
CA ASP A 7 7.19 -6.80 18.03
C ASP A 7 5.78 -6.17 18.00
N GLN A 8 5.14 -6.03 19.15
CA GLN A 8 3.82 -5.41 19.28
C GLN A 8 3.89 -3.91 18.99
N ARG A 9 4.90 -3.23 19.54
CA ARG A 9 5.13 -1.79 19.31
C ARG A 9 5.44 -1.49 17.85
N GLU A 10 6.28 -2.29 17.22
CA GLU A 10 6.64 -2.09 15.81
C GLU A 10 5.43 -2.31 14.89
N ARG A 11 4.55 -3.28 15.20
CA ARG A 11 3.28 -3.45 14.50
C ARG A 11 2.34 -2.25 14.70
N GLN A 12 2.28 -1.70 15.91
CA GLN A 12 1.48 -0.53 16.24
C GLN A 12 1.96 0.70 15.44
N GLU A 13 3.25 1.00 15.48
CA GLU A 13 3.86 2.12 14.74
C GLU A 13 3.67 1.98 13.23
N ARG A 14 3.81 0.76 12.69
CA ARG A 14 3.53 0.48 11.28
C ARG A 14 2.07 0.75 10.92
N SER A 15 1.15 0.36 11.79
CA SER A 15 -0.29 0.59 11.65
C SER A 15 -0.58 2.09 11.63
N GLU A 16 -0.02 2.86 12.57
CA GLU A 16 -0.21 4.32 12.66
C GLU A 16 0.34 5.06 11.43
N ARG A 17 1.52 4.68 10.95
CA ARG A 17 2.11 5.26 9.73
C ARG A 17 1.26 5.00 8.49
N PHE A 18 0.66 3.83 8.37
CA PHE A 18 -0.24 3.50 7.27
C PHE A 18 -1.54 4.32 7.31
N GLU A 19 -2.10 4.49 8.50
CA GLU A 19 -3.31 5.31 8.69
C GLU A 19 -3.06 6.77 8.36
N HIS A 20 -1.92 7.31 8.80
CA HIS A 20 -1.50 8.64 8.42
C HIS A 20 -1.33 8.77 6.90
N ALA A 21 -0.70 7.79 6.24
CA ALA A 21 -0.54 7.80 4.79
C ALA A 21 -1.89 7.82 4.05
N ILE A 22 -2.86 7.00 4.48
CA ILE A 22 -4.22 6.98 3.90
C ILE A 22 -4.89 8.35 4.07
N ASN A 23 -4.79 8.94 5.26
CA ASN A 23 -5.37 10.26 5.54
C ASN A 23 -4.71 11.38 4.72
N CYS A 24 -3.46 11.21 4.30
CA CYS A 24 -2.75 12.13 3.43
C CYS A 24 -2.99 11.89 1.93
N MET A 25 -3.66 10.79 1.53
CA MET A 25 -4.06 10.59 0.14
C MET A 25 -5.24 11.48 -0.19
N ASP A 26 -5.20 12.13 -1.35
CA ASP A 26 -6.33 12.90 -1.87
C ASP A 26 -7.40 11.95 -2.43
N ILE A 27 -8.17 11.36 -1.52
CA ILE A 27 -9.29 10.47 -1.83
C ILE A 27 -10.57 11.26 -1.67
N ALA A 28 -11.34 11.36 -2.75
CA ALA A 28 -12.65 12.01 -2.71
C ALA A 28 -13.54 11.38 -1.62
N PRO A 29 -14.29 12.17 -0.83
CA PRO A 29 -15.12 11.65 0.27
C PRO A 29 -16.12 10.58 -0.15
N ILE A 30 -16.68 10.70 -1.36
CA ILE A 30 -17.61 9.72 -1.94
C ILE A 30 -16.92 8.36 -2.12
N THR A 31 -15.66 8.37 -2.56
CA THR A 31 -14.85 7.17 -2.73
C THR A 31 -14.52 6.53 -1.37
N MET A 32 -14.20 7.34 -0.35
CA MET A 32 -13.97 6.84 1.00
C MET A 32 -15.21 6.16 1.58
N MET A 33 -16.40 6.77 1.42
CA MET A 33 -17.68 6.17 1.82
C MET A 33 -17.96 4.84 1.09
N ALA A 34 -17.57 4.72 -0.19
CA ALA A 34 -17.69 3.47 -0.92
C ALA A 34 -16.78 2.38 -0.32
N PHE A 35 -15.54 2.71 0.01
CA PHE A 35 -14.64 1.77 0.69
C PHE A 35 -15.14 1.34 2.06
N GLU A 36 -15.75 2.24 2.83
CA GLU A 36 -16.37 1.92 4.12
C GLU A 36 -17.51 0.89 3.97
N ARG A 37 -18.37 1.07 2.97
CA ARG A 37 -19.44 0.10 2.68
C ARG A 37 -18.89 -1.28 2.33
N VAL A 38 -17.89 -1.33 1.46
CA VAL A 38 -17.23 -2.58 1.06
C VAL A 38 -16.56 -3.24 2.27
N ALA A 39 -15.91 -2.47 3.15
CA ALA A 39 -15.30 -3.00 4.36
C ALA A 39 -16.35 -3.63 5.29
N LEU A 40 -17.49 -2.95 5.46
CA LEU A 40 -18.60 -3.43 6.28
C LEU A 40 -19.24 -4.71 5.72
N GLU A 41 -19.47 -4.78 4.42
CA GLU A 41 -19.98 -5.99 3.73
C GLU A 41 -19.06 -7.19 3.94
N ASN A 42 -17.75 -6.98 3.88
CA ASN A 42 -16.73 -8.01 4.05
C ASN A 42 -16.37 -8.28 5.51
N LYS A 43 -16.97 -7.58 6.48
CA LYS A 43 -16.69 -7.67 7.93
C LYS A 43 -15.20 -7.49 8.26
N VAL A 44 -14.52 -6.63 7.50
CA VAL A 44 -13.12 -6.26 7.73
C VAL A 44 -13.04 -4.77 8.10
N SER A 45 -11.97 -4.36 8.79
CA SER A 45 -11.75 -2.93 9.03
C SER A 45 -11.38 -2.23 7.72
N LEU A 46 -11.81 -0.97 7.56
CA LEU A 46 -11.46 -0.13 6.41
C LEU A 46 -9.94 -0.09 6.18
N LYS A 47 -9.18 0.04 7.28
CA LYS A 47 -7.72 0.02 7.27
C LYS A 47 -7.15 -1.26 6.65
N ASN A 48 -7.65 -2.42 7.09
CA ASN A 48 -7.19 -3.70 6.58
C ASN A 48 -7.59 -3.90 5.11
N LEU A 49 -8.79 -3.44 4.73
CA LEU A 49 -9.24 -3.46 3.34
C LEU A 49 -8.30 -2.65 2.45
N LEU A 50 -8.07 -1.37 2.79
CA LEU A 50 -7.20 -0.47 2.02
C LEU A 50 -5.76 -0.98 1.98
N GLN A 51 -5.23 -1.45 3.11
CA GLN A 51 -3.90 -2.04 3.16
C GLN A 51 -3.78 -3.25 2.23
N THR A 52 -4.76 -4.16 2.25
CA THR A 52 -4.76 -5.35 1.39
C THR A 52 -4.89 -4.98 -0.08
N MET A 53 -5.75 -4.02 -0.42
CA MET A 53 -5.90 -3.52 -1.80
C MET A 53 -4.60 -2.89 -2.32
N LEU A 54 -3.93 -2.07 -1.51
CA LEU A 54 -2.65 -1.45 -1.86
C LEU A 54 -1.53 -2.48 -2.02
N LEU A 55 -1.44 -3.47 -1.12
CA LEU A 55 -0.46 -4.54 -1.23
C LEU A 55 -0.70 -5.40 -2.47
N ASN A 56 -1.95 -5.76 -2.75
CA ASN A 56 -2.31 -6.52 -3.95
C ASN A 56 -2.03 -5.73 -5.23
N ALA A 57 -2.26 -4.40 -5.23
CA ALA A 57 -1.93 -3.54 -6.36
C ALA A 57 -0.41 -3.47 -6.58
N LEU A 58 0.36 -3.32 -5.50
CA LEU A 58 1.83 -3.34 -5.55
C LEU A 58 2.33 -4.69 -6.09
N ASP A 59 1.80 -5.80 -5.58
CA ASP A 59 2.21 -7.14 -5.97
C ASP A 59 1.91 -7.40 -7.45
N ARG A 60 0.75 -6.94 -7.95
CA ARG A 60 0.43 -6.97 -9.39
C ARG A 60 1.37 -6.12 -10.22
N GLU A 61 1.70 -4.90 -9.80
CA GLU A 61 2.64 -4.04 -10.51
C GLU A 61 4.06 -4.60 -10.53
N LEU A 62 4.50 -5.22 -9.43
CA LEU A 62 5.79 -5.91 -9.37
C LEU A 62 5.80 -7.17 -10.23
N SER A 63 4.70 -7.93 -10.25
CA SER A 63 4.55 -9.13 -11.08
C SER A 63 4.54 -8.80 -12.57
N LYS A 64 3.93 -7.68 -12.99
CA LYS A 64 4.00 -7.19 -14.38
C LYS A 64 5.43 -6.88 -14.84
N LYS A 65 6.32 -6.48 -13.92
CA LYS A 65 7.73 -6.19 -14.22
C LYS A 65 8.61 -7.45 -14.37
N GLN A 66 8.08 -8.66 -14.11
CA GLN A 66 8.80 -9.90 -14.40
C GLN A 66 8.61 -10.38 -15.85
N ASP A 67 7.47 -10.10 -16.48
CA ASP A 67 7.19 -10.49 -17.87
C ASP A 67 7.59 -9.41 -18.90
N VAL A 68 7.80 -8.18 -18.45
CA VAL A 68 8.41 -7.14 -19.28
C VAL A 68 9.89 -7.15 -18.97
N GLN A 69 10.69 -7.74 -19.88
CA GLN A 69 12.09 -7.36 -20.00
C GLN A 69 12.13 -5.84 -19.90
N LEU A 70 12.66 -5.32 -18.80
CA LEU A 70 12.93 -3.91 -18.63
C LEU A 70 13.97 -3.56 -19.70
N GLU A 71 13.50 -3.26 -20.92
CA GLU A 71 14.25 -2.49 -21.89
C GLU A 71 14.39 -1.08 -21.28
N PHE A 72 15.28 -0.98 -20.29
CA PHE A 72 16.01 0.24 -20.03
C PHE A 72 16.80 0.48 -21.31
N SER A 73 16.18 1.18 -22.26
CA SER A 73 16.89 1.94 -23.25
C SER A 73 17.69 2.98 -22.49
N PHE A 74 18.89 2.61 -22.05
CA PHE A 74 19.92 3.59 -21.71
C PHE A 74 20.19 4.33 -23.02
N HIS A 75 19.48 5.44 -23.23
CA HIS A 75 19.93 6.44 -24.17
C HIS A 75 21.25 6.97 -23.60
N GLU A 76 22.35 6.39 -24.04
CA GLU A 76 23.68 7.00 -24.01
C GLU A 76 23.59 8.31 -24.78
N SER A 77 23.16 9.36 -24.09
CA SER A 77 23.32 10.73 -24.56
C SER A 77 24.77 11.13 -24.29
N ASN A 78 25.61 10.89 -25.29
CA ASN A 78 26.77 11.68 -25.70
C ASN A 78 27.45 12.52 -24.59
N TYR A 79 28.58 12.03 -24.09
CA TYR A 79 29.66 12.93 -23.68
C TYR A 79 30.26 13.54 -24.95
N GLY A 80 30.05 14.85 -25.12
CA GLY A 80 30.83 15.72 -26.00
C GLY A 80 31.79 16.57 -25.18
#